data_AF-B0F621-F1
#
_entry.id   AF-B0F621-F1
#
_cell.length_a   1.000
_cell.length_b   1.000
_cell.length_c   1.000
_cell.angle_alpha   90.00
_cell.angle_beta   90.00
_cell.angle_gamma   90.00
#
_symmetry.space_group_name_H-M   'P 1'
#
loop_
_entity.id
_entity.type
_entity.pdbx_description
1 polymer ?
#
loop_
_entity_poly.entity_id
_entity_poly.type
_entity_poly.pdbx_seq_one_letter_code
_entity_poly.pdbx_strand_id
1 'polypeptide(L)'
;VMLDELEAETGRSYELTSAIGVGFDKIEKVDYGQAIQYMDYIFAMTYDFYGGWNNVPGHQTALYCGNFMRPGQCDGTGIDENGEPYKGPAYTADNAIQLLLAQGVPANKLVLGAAMYGRGWQGVMPASLTDPTDPMTGVATGKLTGSTAQGVWEDGVIDYKGLKAYMIGDNNQGINGFEYGYDAQAEAPWVWNRTTGELV
;
A
#
# COMPACT_ATOMS: atom_id res chain seq x y z
N VAL A 1 -18.38 11.99 -28.39
CA VAL A 1 -17.25 12.81 -28.87
C VAL A 1 -15.99 12.13 -28.40
N MET A 2 -15.16 11.66 -29.33
CA MET A 2 -13.86 11.04 -29.05
C MET A 2 -12.82 12.14 -28.76
N LEU A 3 -11.73 11.84 -28.03
CA LEU A 3 -10.72 12.85 -27.69
C LEU A 3 -10.10 13.49 -28.95
N ASP A 4 -9.79 12.69 -29.97
CA ASP A 4 -9.28 13.16 -31.26
C ASP A 4 -10.21 14.20 -31.94
N GLU A 5 -11.53 14.07 -31.77
CA GLU A 5 -12.50 15.04 -32.29
C GLU A 5 -12.40 16.37 -31.54
N LEU A 6 -12.26 16.32 -30.21
CA LEU A 6 -12.05 17.52 -29.38
C LEU A 6 -10.72 18.21 -29.69
N GLU A 7 -9.67 17.46 -30.00
CA GLU A 7 -8.39 18.03 -30.43
C GLU A 7 -8.55 18.82 -31.74
N ALA A 8 -9.21 18.23 -32.73
CA ALA A 8 -9.47 18.87 -34.02
C ALA A 8 -10.34 20.14 -33.90
N GLU A 9 -11.35 20.11 -33.03
CA GLU A 9 -12.28 21.23 -32.82
C GLU A 9 -11.66 22.40 -32.06
N THR A 10 -10.81 22.11 -31.07
CA THR A 10 -10.34 23.12 -30.11
C THR A 10 -8.90 23.56 -30.32
N GLY A 11 -8.10 22.79 -31.06
CA GLY A 11 -6.66 23.00 -31.20
C GLY A 11 -5.86 22.77 -29.91
N ARG A 12 -6.46 22.12 -28.90
CA ARG A 12 -5.81 21.72 -27.64
C ARG A 12 -5.43 20.24 -27.72
N SER A 13 -4.42 19.84 -26.96
CA SER A 13 -4.12 18.42 -26.70
C SER A 13 -4.92 17.91 -25.50
N TYR A 14 -5.38 16.66 -25.57
CA TYR A 14 -6.11 16.00 -24.49
C TYR A 14 -5.43 14.68 -24.11
N GLU A 15 -5.30 14.44 -22.80
CA GLU A 15 -4.72 13.19 -22.28
C GLU A 15 -5.82 12.17 -21.92
N LEU A 16 -5.57 10.90 -22.20
CA LEU A 16 -6.33 9.76 -21.71
C LEU A 16 -5.50 8.99 -20.68
N THR A 17 -6.04 8.84 -19.47
CA THR A 17 -5.34 8.16 -18.36
C THR A 17 -6.28 7.21 -17.61
N SER A 18 -5.71 6.32 -16.81
CA SER A 18 -6.47 5.47 -15.88
C SER A 18 -5.67 5.17 -14.63
N ALA A 19 -6.34 5.17 -13.48
CA ALA A 19 -5.79 4.61 -12.25
C ALA A 19 -6.24 3.15 -12.10
N ILE A 20 -5.30 2.24 -11.82
CA ILE A 20 -5.56 0.80 -11.87
C ILE A 20 -5.16 0.09 -10.58
N GLY A 21 -5.90 -0.96 -10.22
CA GLY A 21 -5.51 -1.87 -9.15
C GLY A 21 -4.30 -2.71 -9.57
N VAL A 22 -3.39 -2.96 -8.63
CA VAL A 22 -2.05 -3.48 -8.98
C VAL A 22 -1.72 -4.84 -8.37
N GLY A 23 -2.65 -5.45 -7.62
CA GLY A 23 -2.52 -6.86 -7.24
C GLY A 23 -2.46 -7.75 -8.49
N PHE A 24 -1.72 -8.86 -8.43
CA PHE A 24 -1.59 -9.78 -9.56
C PHE A 24 -2.95 -10.22 -10.12
N ASP A 25 -3.92 -10.43 -9.22
CA ASP A 25 -5.28 -10.86 -9.50
C ASP A 25 -6.16 -9.77 -10.15
N LYS A 26 -5.71 -8.51 -10.10
CA LYS A 26 -6.29 -7.38 -10.84
C LYS A 26 -5.63 -7.24 -12.20
N ILE A 27 -4.30 -7.25 -12.22
CA ILE A 27 -3.50 -7.04 -13.43
C ILE A 27 -3.77 -8.14 -14.46
N GLU A 28 -3.96 -9.40 -14.04
CA GLU A 28 -4.23 -10.51 -14.96
C GLU A 28 -5.58 -10.41 -15.71
N LYS A 29 -6.48 -9.52 -15.30
CA LYS A 29 -7.82 -9.40 -15.88
C LYS A 29 -7.89 -8.48 -17.09
N VAL A 30 -6.83 -7.71 -17.34
CA VAL A 30 -6.77 -6.74 -18.43
C VAL A 30 -5.46 -6.94 -19.18
N ASP A 31 -5.53 -6.98 -20.51
CA ASP A 31 -4.35 -6.89 -21.36
C ASP A 31 -3.93 -5.41 -21.46
N TYR A 32 -3.08 -4.97 -20.52
CA TYR A 32 -2.60 -3.59 -20.48
C TYR A 32 -1.62 -3.30 -21.62
N GLY A 33 -0.93 -4.31 -22.15
CA GLY A 33 -0.10 -4.18 -23.35
C GLY A 33 -0.91 -3.71 -24.56
N GLN A 34 -2.18 -4.14 -24.67
CA GLN A 34 -3.11 -3.63 -25.67
C GLN A 34 -3.74 -2.30 -25.27
N ALA A 35 -4.18 -2.13 -24.02
CA ALA A 35 -4.89 -0.91 -23.61
C ALA A 35 -4.01 0.36 -23.69
N ILE A 36 -2.72 0.25 -23.35
CA ILE A 36 -1.79 1.38 -23.23
C ILE A 36 -1.49 2.10 -24.55
N GLN A 37 -1.81 1.49 -25.69
CA GLN A 37 -1.62 2.12 -27.00
C GLN A 37 -2.48 3.38 -27.17
N TYR A 38 -3.59 3.48 -26.42
CA TYR A 38 -4.52 4.63 -26.46
C TYR A 38 -4.33 5.62 -25.32
N MET A 39 -3.53 5.28 -24.31
CA MET A 39 -3.43 6.05 -23.07
C MET A 39 -2.11 6.78 -22.98
N ASP A 40 -2.11 7.98 -22.40
CA ASP A 40 -0.90 8.72 -22.07
C ASP A 40 -0.22 8.13 -20.84
N TYR A 41 -0.99 7.88 -19.78
CA TYR A 41 -0.49 7.39 -18.50
C TYR A 41 -1.38 6.34 -17.83
N ILE A 42 -0.74 5.41 -17.14
CA ILE A 42 -1.33 4.53 -16.14
C ILE A 42 -0.85 4.99 -14.76
N PHE A 43 -1.79 5.38 -13.91
CA PHE A 43 -1.53 5.66 -12.50
C PHE A 43 -1.67 4.36 -11.70
N ALA A 44 -0.55 3.73 -11.36
CA ALA A 44 -0.54 2.47 -10.63
C ALA A 44 -0.90 2.71 -9.15
N MET A 45 -2.06 2.24 -8.69
CA MET A 45 -2.53 2.38 -7.30
C MET A 45 -1.71 1.49 -6.35
N THR A 46 -0.47 1.91 -6.09
CA THR A 46 0.57 1.18 -5.34
C THR A 46 0.47 1.46 -3.84
N TYR A 47 -0.76 1.40 -3.36
CA TYR A 47 -1.20 1.60 -1.98
C TYR A 47 -2.41 0.69 -1.72
N ASP A 48 -2.92 0.68 -0.49
CA ASP A 48 -4.02 -0.20 -0.07
C ASP A 48 -3.72 -1.70 -0.18
N PHE A 49 -2.47 -2.11 0.00
CA PHE A 49 -2.09 -3.53 0.03
C PHE A 49 -2.59 -4.24 1.30
N TYR A 50 -2.56 -3.52 2.42
CA TYR A 50 -3.00 -3.96 3.74
C TYR A 50 -3.78 -2.84 4.42
N GLY A 51 -4.66 -3.19 5.37
CA GLY A 51 -5.43 -2.20 6.11
C GLY A 51 -6.50 -2.81 7.00
N GLY A 52 -7.18 -1.94 7.75
CA GLY A 52 -8.16 -2.32 8.77
C GLY A 52 -9.45 -3.00 8.30
N TRP A 53 -9.55 -3.45 7.03
CA TRP A 53 -10.64 -4.33 6.60
C TRP A 53 -10.49 -5.76 7.14
N ASN A 54 -9.30 -6.13 7.61
CA ASN A 54 -9.03 -7.33 8.41
C ASN A 54 -8.03 -7.01 9.53
N ASN A 55 -7.69 -8.01 10.33
CA ASN A 55 -6.81 -7.88 11.50
C ASN A 55 -5.36 -8.33 11.23
N VAL A 56 -4.93 -8.33 9.97
CA VAL A 56 -3.57 -8.74 9.56
C VAL A 56 -2.76 -7.48 9.25
N PRO A 57 -1.81 -7.08 10.13
CA PRO A 57 -0.87 -6.00 9.84
C PRO A 57 -0.03 -6.26 8.58
N GLY A 58 0.42 -5.19 7.96
CA GLY A 58 1.33 -5.23 6.83
C GLY A 58 1.53 -3.84 6.22
N HIS A 59 2.58 -3.68 5.42
CA HIS A 59 2.91 -2.40 4.79
C HIS A 59 1.94 -2.09 3.65
N GLN A 60 1.08 -1.07 3.82
CA GLN A 60 0.02 -0.80 2.85
C GLN A 60 0.50 -0.24 1.49
N THR A 61 1.73 0.27 1.39
CA THR A 61 2.27 0.97 0.20
C THR A 61 3.77 0.70 -0.01
N ALA A 62 4.26 -0.46 0.45
CA ALA A 62 5.67 -0.82 0.34
C ALA A 62 6.15 -0.95 -1.12
N LEU A 63 7.40 -0.59 -1.35
CA LEU A 63 8.05 -0.84 -2.64
C LEU A 63 8.32 -2.34 -2.83
N TYR A 64 8.86 -2.99 -1.80
CA TYR A 64 9.26 -4.39 -1.82
C TYR A 64 8.59 -5.21 -0.72
N CYS A 65 8.84 -6.52 -0.72
CA CYS A 65 8.32 -7.44 0.28
C CYS A 65 9.02 -7.22 1.63
N GLY A 66 8.23 -7.04 2.70
CA GLY A 66 8.75 -6.79 4.05
C GLY A 66 9.19 -8.03 4.81
N ASN A 67 9.91 -7.80 5.92
CA ASN A 67 10.48 -8.86 6.76
C ASN A 67 9.41 -9.77 7.40
N PHE A 68 8.20 -9.24 7.61
CA PHE A 68 7.07 -10.01 8.13
C PHE A 68 6.55 -11.10 7.19
N MET A 69 6.90 -11.06 5.91
CA MET A 69 6.40 -12.02 4.92
C MET A 69 7.07 -13.39 5.07
N ARG A 70 6.27 -14.45 4.88
CA ARG A 70 6.74 -15.85 4.99
C ARG A 70 7.63 -16.25 3.81
N PRO A 71 8.45 -17.31 3.95
CA PRO A 71 9.22 -17.87 2.84
C PRO A 71 8.33 -18.20 1.63
N GLY A 72 8.71 -17.70 0.45
CA GLY A 72 7.96 -17.89 -0.80
C GLY A 72 6.65 -17.09 -0.89
N GLN A 73 6.32 -16.23 0.09
CA GLN A 73 5.15 -15.35 -0.03
C GLN A 73 5.36 -14.25 -1.06
N CYS A 74 6.58 -13.70 -1.14
CA CYS A 74 6.89 -12.57 -2.01
C CYS A 74 6.64 -12.88 -3.50
N ASP A 75 7.14 -14.03 -3.97
CA ASP A 75 6.99 -14.50 -5.35
C ASP A 75 5.77 -15.41 -5.56
N GLY A 76 5.06 -15.75 -4.48
CA GLY A 76 3.87 -16.61 -4.51
C GLY A 76 4.18 -18.11 -4.64
N THR A 77 5.43 -18.55 -4.46
CA THR A 77 5.81 -19.97 -4.57
C THR A 77 5.69 -20.75 -3.26
N GLY A 78 5.50 -20.05 -2.14
CA GLY A 78 5.42 -20.60 -0.81
C GLY A 78 4.02 -21.09 -0.40
N ILE A 79 3.90 -21.40 0.89
CA ILE A 79 2.65 -21.79 1.54
C ILE A 79 2.38 -20.89 2.75
N ASP A 80 1.10 -20.67 3.04
CA ASP A 80 0.66 -19.88 4.18
C ASP A 80 0.79 -20.65 5.51
N GLU A 81 0.29 -20.06 6.60
CA GLU A 81 0.31 -20.66 7.93
C GLU A 81 -0.52 -21.93 8.07
N ASN A 82 -1.50 -22.14 7.19
CA ASN A 82 -2.36 -23.33 7.15
C ASN A 82 -1.82 -24.40 6.19
N GLY A 83 -0.70 -24.13 5.52
CA GLY A 83 -0.10 -25.03 4.54
C GLY A 83 -0.70 -24.92 3.14
N GLU A 84 -1.49 -23.88 2.87
CA GLU A 84 -2.10 -23.65 1.56
C GLU A 84 -1.16 -22.82 0.65
N PRO A 85 -1.01 -23.17 -0.64
CA PRO A 85 -0.20 -22.39 -1.56
C PRO A 85 -0.69 -20.94 -1.73
N TYR A 86 0.25 -20.00 -1.80
CA TYR A 86 -0.09 -18.65 -2.25
C TYR A 86 -0.60 -18.66 -3.69
N LYS A 87 -1.57 -17.80 -3.99
CA LYS A 87 -2.26 -17.77 -5.30
C LYS A 87 -1.51 -16.95 -6.35
N GLY A 88 -0.50 -16.19 -5.94
CA GLY A 88 0.27 -15.28 -6.74
C GLY A 88 1.22 -14.46 -5.86
N PRO A 89 2.02 -13.57 -6.46
CA PRO A 89 2.99 -12.76 -5.72
C PRO A 89 2.30 -11.83 -4.73
N ALA A 90 3.02 -11.49 -3.66
CA ALA A 90 2.52 -10.58 -2.63
C ALA A 90 2.21 -9.19 -3.20
N TYR A 91 1.32 -8.46 -2.54
CA TYR A 91 0.99 -7.09 -2.91
C TYR A 91 2.10 -6.14 -2.46
N THR A 92 2.93 -5.73 -3.42
CA THR A 92 3.99 -4.72 -3.29
C THR A 92 4.06 -3.93 -4.58
N ALA A 93 4.61 -2.71 -4.53
CA ALA A 93 4.68 -1.85 -5.70
C ALA A 93 5.60 -2.42 -6.79
N ASP A 94 6.73 -3.04 -6.44
CA ASP A 94 7.63 -3.64 -7.43
C ASP A 94 6.98 -4.86 -8.12
N ASN A 95 6.38 -5.80 -7.37
CA ASN A 95 5.68 -6.94 -7.98
C ASN A 95 4.64 -6.48 -9.00
N ALA A 96 3.87 -5.44 -8.65
CA ALA A 96 2.91 -4.79 -9.52
C ALA A 96 3.53 -4.21 -10.80
N ILE A 97 4.58 -3.40 -10.65
CA ILE A 97 5.25 -2.74 -11.77
C ILE A 97 5.90 -3.76 -12.70
N GLN A 98 6.55 -4.79 -12.16
CA GLN A 98 7.16 -5.86 -12.96
C GLN A 98 6.11 -6.62 -13.78
N LEU A 99 4.91 -6.89 -13.23
CA LEU A 99 3.83 -7.53 -13.99
C LEU A 99 3.34 -6.67 -15.16
N LEU A 100 3.21 -5.35 -14.98
CA LEU A 100 2.82 -4.43 -16.05
C LEU A 100 3.90 -4.34 -17.13
N LEU A 101 5.17 -4.22 -16.73
CA LEU A 101 6.30 -4.23 -17.66
C LEU A 101 6.39 -5.55 -18.44
N ALA A 102 6.12 -6.69 -17.79
CA ALA A 102 6.10 -8.01 -18.42
C ALA A 102 4.97 -8.15 -19.45
N GLN A 103 3.85 -7.42 -19.30
CA GLN A 103 2.81 -7.31 -20.33
C GLN A 103 3.19 -6.37 -21.49
N GLY A 104 4.36 -5.74 -21.46
CA GLY A 104 4.82 -4.83 -22.50
C GLY A 104 4.38 -3.37 -22.31
N VAL A 105 3.87 -3.00 -21.14
CA VAL A 105 3.54 -1.61 -20.83
C VAL A 105 4.84 -0.77 -20.82
N PRO A 106 4.94 0.32 -21.60
CA PRO A 106 6.13 1.17 -21.59
C PRO A 106 6.33 1.84 -20.23
N ALA A 107 7.55 1.73 -19.67
CA ALA A 107 7.87 2.28 -18.35
C ALA A 107 7.63 3.80 -18.25
N ASN A 108 7.84 4.54 -19.34
CA ASN A 108 7.62 5.99 -19.39
C ASN A 108 6.14 6.42 -19.36
N LYS A 109 5.19 5.46 -19.42
CA LYS A 109 3.75 5.69 -19.24
C LYS A 109 3.25 5.24 -17.86
N LEU A 110 4.09 4.62 -17.03
CA LEU A 110 3.73 4.20 -15.68
C LEU A 110 4.04 5.30 -14.68
N VAL A 111 3.04 5.70 -13.90
CA VAL A 111 3.17 6.64 -12.79
C VAL A 111 2.99 5.87 -11.48
N LEU A 112 4.04 5.89 -10.65
CA LEU A 112 4.05 5.25 -9.34
C LEU A 112 3.23 6.07 -8.33
N GLY A 113 2.41 5.41 -7.53
CA GLY A 113 1.58 6.02 -6.50
C GLY A 113 2.36 6.25 -5.20
N ALA A 114 1.99 7.28 -4.44
CA ALA A 114 2.51 7.55 -3.11
C ALA A 114 1.36 7.90 -2.17
N ALA A 115 1.21 7.14 -1.07
CA ALA A 115 0.14 7.37 -0.11
C ALA A 115 0.41 8.62 0.73
N MET A 116 -0.54 9.56 0.72
CA MET A 116 -0.56 10.71 1.65
C MET A 116 -1.46 10.46 2.87
N TYR A 117 -1.61 9.19 3.24
CA TYR A 117 -2.41 8.70 4.36
C TYR A 117 -1.81 7.40 4.89
N GLY A 118 -2.09 7.08 6.16
CA GLY A 118 -1.82 5.79 6.79
C GLY A 118 -3.07 4.93 6.87
N ARG A 119 -2.89 3.62 6.88
CA ARG A 119 -3.93 2.65 7.26
C ARG A 119 -3.50 1.96 8.54
N GLY A 120 -4.43 1.86 9.48
CA GLY A 120 -4.04 1.48 10.82
C GLY A 120 -5.00 0.56 11.54
N TRP A 121 -4.46 -0.01 12.61
CA TRP A 121 -5.12 -0.95 13.50
C TRP A 121 -5.01 -0.51 14.95
N GLN A 122 -5.81 -1.14 15.79
CA GLN A 122 -5.69 -1.13 17.25
C GLN A 122 -5.45 -2.56 17.76
N GLY A 123 -4.88 -2.68 18.96
CA GLY A 123 -4.68 -3.96 19.64
C GLY A 123 -3.57 -4.84 19.06
N VAL A 124 -2.67 -4.31 18.24
CA VAL A 124 -1.42 -4.98 17.87
C VAL A 124 -0.46 -4.92 19.06
N MET A 125 -0.73 -5.73 20.07
CA MET A 125 0.00 -5.73 21.33
C MET A 125 1.33 -6.47 21.22
N PRO A 126 2.38 -6.12 21.99
CA PRO A 126 3.67 -6.83 21.97
C PRO A 126 3.55 -8.36 22.15
N ALA A 127 2.52 -8.82 22.86
CA ALA A 127 2.28 -10.25 23.09
C ALA A 127 1.71 -10.99 21.87
N SER A 128 1.21 -10.30 20.83
CA SER A 128 0.72 -10.93 19.59
C SER A 128 1.78 -11.05 18.50
N LEU A 129 2.96 -10.44 18.68
CA LEU A 129 4.06 -10.48 17.72
C LEU A 129 4.72 -11.87 17.70
N THR A 130 5.01 -12.37 16.50
CA THR A 130 5.85 -13.57 16.34
C THR A 130 7.34 -13.21 16.25
N ASP A 131 7.67 -12.01 15.76
CA ASP A 131 8.97 -11.36 15.93
C ASP A 131 8.80 -10.13 16.85
N PRO A 132 9.41 -10.11 18.06
CA PRO A 132 9.23 -9.02 19.02
C PRO A 132 9.75 -7.65 18.55
N THR A 133 10.48 -7.59 17.44
CA THR A 133 11.05 -6.37 16.86
C THR A 133 10.25 -5.82 15.69
N ASP A 134 9.28 -6.57 15.15
CA ASP A 134 8.49 -6.18 13.99
C ASP A 134 6.97 -6.23 14.29
N PRO A 135 6.31 -5.06 14.44
CA PRO A 135 4.88 -5.02 14.72
C PRO A 135 4.01 -5.54 13.57
N MET A 136 4.55 -5.65 12.35
CA MET A 136 3.83 -6.24 11.22
C MET A 136 3.63 -7.76 11.38
N THR A 137 4.35 -8.39 12.32
CA THR A 137 4.17 -9.82 12.67
C THR A 137 3.11 -10.06 13.75
N GLY A 138 2.47 -8.99 14.22
CA GLY A 138 1.41 -9.05 15.23
C GLY A 138 0.04 -9.39 14.68
N VAL A 139 -0.95 -9.40 15.57
CA VAL A 139 -2.37 -9.54 15.23
C VAL A 139 -3.14 -8.39 15.85
N ALA A 140 -3.96 -7.72 15.05
CA ALA A 140 -4.82 -6.63 15.48
C ALA A 140 -6.14 -7.13 16.09
N THR A 141 -6.83 -6.26 16.82
CA THR A 141 -8.21 -6.53 17.30
C THR A 141 -9.26 -5.67 16.60
N GLY A 142 -8.85 -4.66 15.84
CA GLY A 142 -9.75 -3.81 15.08
C GLY A 142 -9.03 -2.68 14.36
N LYS A 143 -9.82 -1.79 13.77
CA LYS A 143 -9.35 -0.61 13.05
C LYS A 143 -8.77 0.44 14.00
N LEU A 144 -7.83 1.25 13.51
CA LEU A 144 -7.49 2.51 14.16
C LEU A 144 -8.76 3.37 14.29
N THR A 145 -9.03 3.89 15.48
CA THR A 145 -10.11 4.86 15.71
C THR A 145 -9.51 6.22 16.05
N GLY A 146 -10.27 7.29 15.86
CA GLY A 146 -9.79 8.63 16.16
C GLY A 146 -10.82 9.70 15.82
N SER A 147 -10.37 10.95 15.89
CA SER A 147 -11.19 12.12 15.55
C SER A 147 -10.78 12.73 14.22
N THR A 148 -11.71 13.46 13.60
CA THR A 148 -11.41 14.26 12.40
C THR A 148 -10.36 15.33 12.65
N ALA A 149 -10.22 15.83 13.88
CA ALA A 149 -9.14 16.74 14.28
C ALA A 149 -7.74 16.08 14.20
N GLN A 150 -7.68 14.76 14.36
CA GLN A 150 -6.47 13.97 14.15
C GLN A 150 -6.26 13.56 12.69
N GLY A 151 -7.19 13.90 11.80
CA GLY A 151 -7.18 13.45 10.40
C GLY A 151 -7.74 12.03 10.21
N VAL A 152 -8.45 11.49 11.20
CA VAL A 152 -9.20 10.22 11.05
C VAL A 152 -10.61 10.55 10.58
N TRP A 153 -10.85 10.40 9.28
CA TRP A 153 -12.14 10.66 8.64
C TRP A 153 -13.01 9.40 8.55
N GLU A 154 -12.37 8.24 8.52
CA GLU A 154 -12.96 6.91 8.55
C GLU A 154 -12.08 6.00 9.42
N ASP A 155 -12.70 5.12 10.21
CA ASP A 155 -11.97 4.15 11.01
C ASP A 155 -11.01 3.32 10.13
N GLY A 156 -9.76 3.23 10.58
CA GLY A 156 -8.68 2.53 9.89
C GLY A 156 -7.91 3.38 8.90
N VAL A 157 -8.22 4.68 8.74
CA VAL A 157 -7.54 5.60 7.82
C VAL A 157 -7.20 6.92 8.53
N ILE A 158 -5.97 7.41 8.35
CA ILE A 158 -5.52 8.68 8.91
C ILE A 158 -4.71 9.49 7.88
N ASP A 159 -4.98 10.79 7.76
CA ASP A 159 -4.17 11.67 6.89
C ASP A 159 -2.69 11.68 7.33
N TYR A 160 -1.75 11.78 6.38
CA TYR A 160 -0.32 11.89 6.72
C TYR A 160 0.00 13.10 7.61
N LYS A 161 -0.67 14.24 7.41
CA LYS A 161 -0.54 15.41 8.30
C LYS A 161 -0.99 15.10 9.73
N GLY A 162 -1.95 14.19 9.89
CA GLY A 162 -2.41 13.68 11.18
C GLY A 162 -1.34 12.81 11.84
N LEU A 163 -0.77 11.85 11.09
CA LEU A 163 0.40 11.08 11.55
C LEU A 163 1.52 12.01 12.00
N LYS A 164 1.86 13.03 11.20
CA LYS A 164 2.91 13.99 11.51
C LYS A 164 2.64 14.72 12.84
N ALA A 165 1.43 15.23 13.02
CA ALA A 165 1.07 16.05 14.18
C ALA A 165 0.82 15.25 15.47
N TYR A 166 0.37 13.99 15.38
CA TYR A 166 -0.11 13.23 16.55
C TYR A 166 0.67 11.96 16.87
N MET A 167 1.50 11.46 15.95
CA MET A 167 2.23 10.19 16.15
C MET A 167 3.72 10.31 15.88
N ILE A 168 4.14 11.05 14.83
CA ILE A 168 5.56 11.13 14.39
C ILE A 168 6.31 12.29 15.07
N GLY A 169 5.68 13.47 15.18
CA GLY A 169 6.27 14.69 15.72
C GLY A 169 7.35 15.32 14.83
N ASP A 170 7.83 16.51 15.17
CA ASP A 170 8.72 17.32 14.30
C ASP A 170 10.04 16.63 13.95
N ASN A 171 10.63 15.89 14.91
CA ASN A 171 11.93 15.22 14.75
C ASN A 171 11.84 13.79 14.20
N ASN A 172 10.64 13.32 13.82
CA ASN A 172 10.41 11.96 13.31
C ASN A 172 10.84 10.82 14.25
N GLN A 173 10.74 11.03 15.56
CA GLN A 173 11.12 10.02 16.58
C GLN A 173 9.92 9.38 17.28
N GLY A 174 8.71 9.85 17.01
CA GLY A 174 7.51 9.44 17.73
C GLY A 174 7.14 10.41 18.85
N ILE A 175 5.83 10.58 19.06
CA ILE A 175 5.22 11.39 20.13
C ILE A 175 3.98 10.67 20.65
N ASN A 176 3.41 11.12 21.77
CA ASN A 176 2.16 10.57 22.34
C ASN A 176 2.18 9.05 22.57
N GLY A 177 3.35 8.50 22.89
CA GLY A 177 3.53 7.06 23.14
C GLY A 177 3.77 6.22 21.90
N PHE A 178 3.76 6.81 20.70
CA PHE A 178 4.18 6.14 19.48
C PHE A 178 5.71 6.15 19.36
N GLU A 179 6.26 5.04 18.86
CA GLU A 179 7.62 4.94 18.35
C GLU A 179 7.59 4.86 16.82
N TYR A 180 8.60 5.43 16.16
CA TYR A 180 8.76 5.34 14.70
C TYR A 180 9.66 4.16 14.35
N GLY A 181 9.30 3.43 13.30
CA GLY A 181 10.12 2.38 12.71
C GLY A 181 10.13 2.40 11.19
N TYR A 182 11.08 1.67 10.61
CA TYR A 182 11.25 1.56 9.17
C TYR A 182 11.72 0.16 8.81
N ASP A 183 10.98 -0.51 7.93
CA ASP A 183 11.42 -1.73 7.28
C ASP A 183 12.24 -1.35 6.03
N ALA A 184 13.56 -1.42 6.18
CA ALA A 184 14.49 -1.09 5.10
C ALA A 184 14.46 -2.09 3.93
N GLN A 185 13.98 -3.32 4.15
CA GLN A 185 13.81 -4.28 3.05
C GLN A 185 12.60 -3.89 2.20
N ALA A 186 11.50 -3.50 2.85
CA ALA A 186 10.26 -3.09 2.19
C ALA A 186 10.28 -1.67 1.62
N GLU A 187 11.19 -0.82 2.13
CA GLU A 187 11.16 0.63 2.02
C GLU A 187 9.86 1.23 2.60
N ALA A 188 9.46 0.78 3.79
CA ALA A 188 8.16 1.11 4.39
C ALA A 188 8.27 1.59 5.86
N PRO A 189 7.77 2.79 6.19
CA PRO A 189 7.70 3.29 7.56
C PRO A 189 6.48 2.74 8.31
N TRP A 190 6.53 2.80 9.63
CA TRP A 190 5.39 2.62 10.52
C TRP A 190 5.53 3.45 11.80
N VAL A 191 4.43 3.68 12.50
CA VAL A 191 4.39 4.18 13.87
C VAL A 191 3.57 3.24 14.75
N TRP A 192 4.09 2.92 15.93
CA TRP A 192 3.47 1.94 16.82
C TRP A 192 3.43 2.42 18.26
N ASN A 193 2.26 2.35 18.89
CA ASN A 193 2.12 2.55 20.33
C ASN A 193 1.96 1.20 21.02
N ARG A 194 3.03 0.75 21.69
CA ARG A 194 3.08 -0.56 22.36
C ARG A 194 2.05 -0.74 23.48
N THR A 195 1.51 0.35 24.02
CA THR A 195 0.56 0.31 25.14
C THR A 195 -0.88 0.18 24.65
N THR A 196 -1.23 0.86 23.56
CA THR A 196 -2.58 0.79 22.97
C THR A 196 -2.68 -0.28 21.87
N GLY A 197 -1.53 -0.73 21.34
CA GLY A 197 -1.46 -1.58 20.16
C GLY A 197 -1.88 -0.85 18.88
N GLU A 198 -1.89 0.50 18.90
CA GLU A 198 -2.15 1.29 17.70
C GLU A 198 -0.94 1.22 16.77
N LEU A 199 -1.17 0.73 15.55
CA LEU A 199 -0.15 0.57 14.51
C LEU A 199 -0.65 1.24 13.23
N VAL A 200 0.17 2.10 12.62
CA VAL A 200 -0.10 2.74 11.32
C VAL A 200 1.13 2.73 10.44
#